data_AF-A0A7Z0PZC8-F1
#
_entry.id   AF-A0A7Z0PZC8-F1
#
_cell.length_a   1.000
_cell.length_b   1.000
_cell.length_c   1.000
_cell.angle_alpha   90.00
_cell.angle_beta   90.00
_cell.angle_gamma   90.00
#
_symmetry.space_group_name_H-M   'P 1'
#
loop_
_entity.id
_entity.type
_entity.pdbx_description
1 polymer ?
#
loop_
_entity_poly.entity_id
_entity_poly.type
_entity_poly.pdbx_seq_one_letter_code
_entity_poly.pdbx_strand_id
1 'polypeptide(L)'
;MELQEPDAGGIAVRTRIGQAVLLHHGGDREEARGRFLGLWEEIGADGDAFHRCALAHYLADTQDDPADELAWDLRALSAAEELLESVRSLYPSLHLNIAADYAKLGCPEAARSHLGRARSAAEGLPYDGHGTRVREAIRSLEAGLEP
;
A
#
# COMPACT_ATOMS: atom_id res chain seq x y z
N MET A 1 8.50 19.48 30.15
CA MET A 1 7.85 19.18 28.87
C MET A 1 8.96 19.23 27.83
N GLU A 2 9.67 18.12 27.69
CA GLU A 2 10.71 18.00 26.67
C GLU A 2 10.01 17.97 25.31
N LEU A 3 10.25 19.01 24.51
CA LEU A 3 9.88 19.01 23.11
C LEU A 3 10.75 17.94 22.47
N GLN A 4 10.15 16.78 22.20
CA GLN A 4 10.82 15.69 21.51
C GLN A 4 11.31 16.24 20.17
N GLU A 5 12.63 16.35 20.02
CA GLU A 5 13.24 16.77 18.76
C GLU A 5 12.75 15.82 17.67
N PRO A 6 12.35 16.34 16.50
CA PRO A 6 11.87 15.47 15.44
C PRO A 6 13.00 14.52 15.05
N ASP A 7 12.70 13.22 15.06
CA ASP A 7 13.67 12.18 14.70
C ASP A 7 14.25 12.47 13.30
N ALA A 8 15.50 12.93 13.29
CA ALA A 8 16.21 13.32 12.07
C ALA A 8 16.37 12.12 11.11
N GLY A 9 16.44 10.90 11.65
CA GLY A 9 16.45 9.66 10.87
C GLY A 9 15.15 9.47 10.11
N GLY A 10 14.02 9.54 10.81
CA GLY A 10 12.67 9.47 10.21
C GLY A 10 12.40 10.56 9.16
N ILE A 11 12.85 11.81 9.38
CA ILE A 11 12.72 12.87 8.38
C ILE A 11 13.52 12.53 7.11
N ALA A 12 14.75 12.03 7.27
CA ALA A 12 15.59 11.65 6.13
C ALA A 12 15.00 10.48 5.33
N VAL A 13 14.42 9.49 6.01
CA VAL A 13 13.70 8.37 5.35
C VAL A 13 12.50 8.88 4.56
N ARG A 14 11.63 9.69 5.17
CA ARG A 14 10.44 10.24 4.50
C ARG A 14 10.78 11.07 3.27
N THR A 15 11.83 11.89 3.33
CA THR A 15 12.28 12.67 2.17
C THR A 15 12.75 11.77 1.04
N ARG A 16 13.49 10.70 1.34
CA ARG A 16 13.98 9.75 0.33
C ARG A 16 12.85 8.94 -0.30
N ILE A 17 11.85 8.53 0.49
CA ILE A 17 10.60 7.95 -0.03
C ILE A 17 9.93 8.91 -1.01
N GLY A 18 9.75 10.17 -0.62
CA GLY A 18 9.13 11.19 -1.48
C GLY A 18 9.87 11.39 -2.82
N GLN A 19 11.20 11.37 -2.81
CA GLN A 19 12.02 11.49 -4.03
C GLN A 19 11.81 10.30 -4.97
N ALA A 20 11.76 9.08 -4.45
CA ALA A 20 11.52 7.88 -5.24
C ALA A 20 10.08 7.84 -5.79
N VAL A 21 9.09 8.33 -5.03
CA VAL A 21 7.70 8.50 -5.51
C VAL A 21 7.62 9.48 -6.68
N LEU A 22 8.39 10.57 -6.67
CA LEU A 22 8.44 11.50 -7.79
C LEU A 22 9.00 10.84 -9.06
N LEU A 23 10.01 9.98 -8.93
CA LEU A 23 10.55 9.21 -10.06
C LEU A 23 9.51 8.21 -10.59
N HIS A 24 8.83 7.50 -9.69
CA HIS A 24 7.78 6.56 -10.06
C HIS A 24 6.66 7.25 -10.85
N HIS A 25 6.14 8.39 -10.34
CA HIS A 25 5.14 9.19 -11.05
C HIS A 25 5.67 9.81 -12.35
N GLY A 26 6.99 10.05 -12.44
CA GLY A 26 7.67 10.49 -13.66
C GLY A 26 7.82 9.39 -14.73
N GLY A 27 7.44 8.15 -14.42
CA GLY A 27 7.52 7.00 -15.31
C GLY A 27 8.81 6.18 -15.19
N ASP A 28 9.75 6.60 -14.35
CA ASP A 28 11.03 5.91 -14.15
C ASP A 28 10.88 4.80 -13.10
N ARG A 29 10.13 3.76 -13.48
CA ARG A 29 9.70 2.66 -12.61
C ARG A 29 10.87 1.83 -12.08
N GLU A 30 11.86 1.52 -12.91
CA GLU A 30 13.01 0.70 -12.53
C GLU A 30 13.90 1.42 -11.50
N GLU A 31 14.22 2.70 -11.75
CA GLU A 31 15.00 3.51 -10.82
C GLU A 31 14.25 3.71 -9.49
N ALA A 32 12.94 3.98 -9.55
CA ALA A 32 12.12 4.09 -8.35
C ALA A 32 12.15 2.79 -7.53
N ARG A 33 11.98 1.62 -8.18
CA ARG A 33 12.08 0.31 -7.53
C ARG A 33 13.43 0.12 -6.84
N GLY A 34 14.53 0.42 -7.52
CA GLY A 34 15.87 0.31 -6.95
C GLY A 34 16.04 1.16 -5.68
N ARG A 35 15.54 2.39 -5.68
CA ARG A 35 15.59 3.27 -4.50
C ARG A 35 14.70 2.80 -3.36
N PHE A 36 13.49 2.33 -3.66
CA PHE A 36 12.61 1.78 -2.64
C PHE A 36 13.20 0.51 -2.01
N LEU A 37 13.80 -0.37 -2.79
CA LEU A 37 14.47 -1.58 -2.27
C LEU A 37 15.64 -1.22 -1.36
N GLY A 38 16.50 -0.28 -1.77
CA GLY A 38 17.62 0.17 -0.93
C GLY A 38 17.13 0.76 0.41
N LEU A 39 16.04 1.51 0.41
CA LEU A 39 15.42 2.02 1.64
C LEU A 39 14.80 0.90 2.49
N TRP A 40 14.16 -0.08 1.86
CA TRP A 40 13.60 -1.23 2.56
C TRP A 40 14.68 -2.03 3.30
N GLU A 41 15.82 -2.26 2.65
CA GLU A 41 16.98 -2.92 3.27
C GLU A 41 17.60 -2.11 4.41
N GLU A 42 17.69 -0.78 4.27
CA GLU A 42 18.21 0.12 5.31
C GLU A 42 17.33 0.13 6.57
N ILE A 43 16.01 0.16 6.40
CA ILE A 43 15.04 0.20 7.51
C ILE A 43 14.96 -1.15 8.22
N GLY A 44 15.04 -2.24 7.46
CA GLY A 44 14.96 -3.60 7.98
C GLY A 44 13.60 -3.96 8.57
N ALA A 45 13.48 -5.18 9.09
CA ALA A 45 12.21 -5.71 9.61
C ALA A 45 11.72 -5.00 10.89
N ASP A 46 12.65 -4.51 11.71
CA ASP A 46 12.36 -3.84 12.99
C ASP A 46 12.18 -2.32 12.86
N GLY A 47 12.27 -1.79 11.64
CA GLY A 47 12.09 -0.37 11.39
C GLY A 47 10.64 0.09 11.53
N ASP A 48 10.46 1.41 11.54
CA ASP A 48 9.16 2.06 11.73
C ASP A 48 8.08 1.48 10.79
N ALA A 49 6.98 1.01 11.38
CA ALA A 49 5.92 0.31 10.66
C ALA A 49 5.21 1.20 9.64
N PHE A 50 5.16 2.53 9.86
CA PHE A 50 4.57 3.46 8.90
C PHE A 50 5.45 3.59 7.66
N HIS A 51 6.77 3.71 7.83
CA HIS A 51 7.70 3.69 6.70
C HIS A 51 7.70 2.36 5.96
N ARG A 52 7.66 1.22 6.67
CA ARG A 52 7.54 -0.11 6.05
C ARG A 52 6.26 -0.25 5.24
N CYS A 53 5.12 0.15 5.81
CA CYS A 53 3.83 0.13 5.11
C CYS A 53 3.88 0.95 3.82
N ALA A 54 4.40 2.18 3.89
CA ALA A 54 4.49 3.06 2.73
C ALA A 54 5.44 2.51 1.65
N LEU A 55 6.62 2.02 2.04
CA LEU A 55 7.59 1.46 1.09
C LEU A 55 7.08 0.20 0.43
N ALA A 56 6.48 -0.72 1.18
CA ALA A 56 5.93 -1.95 0.63
C ALA A 56 4.82 -1.65 -0.39
N HIS A 57 3.95 -0.67 -0.11
CA HIS A 57 2.93 -0.23 -1.06
C HIS A 57 3.55 0.31 -2.36
N TYR A 58 4.52 1.23 -2.26
CA TYR A 58 5.17 1.76 -3.46
C TYR A 58 6.01 0.71 -4.21
N LEU A 59 6.59 -0.26 -3.51
CA LEU A 59 7.27 -1.39 -4.13
C LEU A 59 6.31 -2.25 -4.93
N ALA A 60 5.11 -2.53 -4.40
CA ALA A 60 4.07 -3.26 -5.12
C ALA A 60 3.75 -2.56 -6.45
N ASP A 61 3.44 -1.27 -6.43
CA ASP A 61 3.09 -0.47 -7.61
C ASP A 61 4.18 -0.45 -8.70
N THR A 62 5.44 -0.71 -8.30
CA THR A 62 6.55 -0.77 -9.24
C THR A 62 6.76 -2.13 -9.89
N GLN A 63 6.15 -3.23 -9.41
CA GLN A 63 6.34 -4.57 -9.97
C GLN A 63 5.65 -4.73 -11.34
N ASP A 64 6.15 -5.69 -12.13
CA ASP A 64 5.55 -6.09 -13.41
C ASP A 64 4.85 -7.45 -13.31
N ASP A 65 5.35 -8.31 -12.41
CA ASP A 65 4.77 -9.61 -12.12
C ASP A 65 3.70 -9.47 -11.01
N PRO A 66 2.45 -9.91 -11.25
CA PRO A 66 1.39 -9.80 -10.25
C PRO A 66 1.62 -10.59 -8.96
N ALA A 67 2.45 -11.64 -8.98
CA ALA A 67 2.80 -12.38 -7.76
C ALA A 67 3.81 -11.60 -6.91
N ASP A 68 4.75 -10.90 -7.55
CA ASP A 68 5.67 -10.00 -6.84
C ASP A 68 4.91 -8.78 -6.27
N GLU A 69 3.98 -8.20 -7.05
CA GLU A 69 3.07 -7.13 -6.60
C GLU A 69 2.31 -7.57 -5.33
N LEU A 70 1.61 -8.72 -5.42
CA LEU A 70 0.87 -9.30 -4.29
C LEU A 70 1.75 -9.53 -3.07
N ALA A 71 2.96 -10.04 -3.26
CA ALA A 71 3.89 -10.30 -2.16
C ALA A 71 4.28 -9.00 -1.44
N TRP A 72 4.40 -7.88 -2.15
CA TRP A 72 4.66 -6.57 -1.54
C TRP A 72 3.41 -5.98 -0.88
N ASP A 73 2.24 -6.10 -1.50
CA ASP A 73 0.99 -5.63 -0.88
C ASP A 73 0.64 -6.37 0.42
N LEU A 74 0.94 -7.68 0.50
CA LEU A 74 0.80 -8.44 1.75
C LEU A 74 1.76 -7.94 2.84
N ARG A 75 2.98 -7.52 2.48
CA ARG A 75 3.92 -6.89 3.43
C ARG A 75 3.41 -5.52 3.88
N ALA A 76 2.82 -4.74 2.98
CA ALA A 76 2.22 -3.46 3.31
C ALA A 76 1.06 -3.63 4.31
N LEU A 77 0.17 -4.60 4.07
CA LEU A 77 -0.91 -4.95 5.00
C LEU A 77 -0.37 -5.41 6.36
N SER A 78 0.63 -6.30 6.38
CA SER A 78 1.23 -6.78 7.63
C SER A 78 1.81 -5.62 8.46
N ALA A 79 2.49 -4.68 7.83
CA ALA A 79 3.03 -3.50 8.53
C ALA A 79 1.91 -2.55 9.00
N ALA A 80 0.84 -2.41 8.21
CA ALA A 80 -0.32 -1.60 8.60
C ALA A 80 -1.05 -2.20 9.82
N GLU A 81 -1.14 -3.52 9.93
CA GLU A 81 -1.75 -4.22 11.07
C GLU A 81 -1.01 -3.95 12.40
N GLU A 82 0.29 -3.64 12.37
CA GLU A 82 1.07 -3.23 13.55
C GLU A 82 0.70 -1.83 14.05
N LEU A 83 0.21 -0.95 13.15
CA LEU A 83 -0.14 0.44 13.45
C LEU A 83 -1.59 0.62 13.95
N LEU A 84 -2.40 -0.44 13.88
CA LEU A 84 -3.79 -0.48 14.35
C LEU A 84 -4.64 0.69 13.78
N GLU A 85 -5.30 1.45 14.67
CA GLU A 85 -6.23 2.53 14.33
C GLU A 85 -5.59 3.67 13.51
N SER A 86 -4.28 3.90 13.65
CA SER A 86 -3.58 5.05 13.07
C SER A 86 -3.57 5.06 11.54
N VAL A 87 -3.80 3.91 10.91
CA VAL A 87 -3.82 3.74 9.44
C VAL A 87 -5.11 3.09 8.94
N ARG A 88 -6.19 3.14 9.72
CA ARG A 88 -7.49 2.54 9.35
C ARG A 88 -7.99 3.04 7.99
N SER A 89 -7.71 4.30 7.64
CA SER A 89 -8.07 4.88 6.33
C SER A 89 -7.35 4.23 5.15
N LEU A 90 -6.24 3.52 5.37
CA LEU A 90 -5.49 2.82 4.32
C LEU A 90 -6.03 1.42 4.03
N TYR A 91 -6.67 0.76 5.01
CA TYR A 91 -7.16 -0.62 4.90
C TYR A 91 -8.05 -0.89 3.68
N PRO A 92 -8.97 0.01 3.29
CA PRO A 92 -9.76 -0.17 2.07
C PRO A 92 -8.89 -0.32 0.81
N SER A 93 -7.86 0.52 0.68
CA SER A 93 -6.98 0.52 -0.50
C SER A 93 -6.04 -0.68 -0.48
N LEU A 94 -5.45 -1.02 0.68
CA LEU A 94 -4.58 -2.19 0.83
C LEU A 94 -5.31 -3.49 0.47
N HIS A 95 -6.54 -3.68 0.95
CA HIS A 95 -7.34 -4.85 0.59
C HIS A 95 -7.79 -4.84 -0.86
N LEU A 96 -8.06 -3.67 -1.44
CA LEU A 96 -8.43 -3.55 -2.84
C LEU A 96 -7.27 -3.95 -3.77
N ASN A 97 -6.04 -3.52 -3.48
CA ASN A 97 -4.86 -3.90 -4.26
C ASN A 97 -4.64 -5.42 -4.24
N ILE A 98 -4.62 -6.02 -3.03
CA ILE A 98 -4.49 -7.47 -2.88
C ILE A 98 -5.60 -8.22 -3.65
N ALA A 99 -6.84 -7.71 -3.62
CA ALA A 99 -7.94 -8.31 -4.37
C ALA A 99 -7.70 -8.23 -5.89
N ALA A 100 -7.20 -7.10 -6.38
CA ALA A 100 -6.86 -6.91 -7.79
C ALA A 100 -5.74 -7.88 -8.22
N ASP A 101 -4.73 -8.11 -7.39
CA ASP A 101 -3.64 -9.02 -7.73
C ASP A 101 -4.08 -10.47 -7.75
N TYR A 102 -4.87 -10.90 -6.77
CA TYR A 102 -5.49 -12.23 -6.83
C TYR A 102 -6.37 -12.40 -8.08
N ALA A 103 -7.05 -11.34 -8.53
CA ALA A 103 -7.81 -11.39 -9.77
C ALA A 103 -6.89 -11.56 -11.00
N LYS A 104 -5.78 -10.80 -11.08
CA LYS A 104 -4.76 -10.94 -12.14
C LYS A 104 -4.14 -12.33 -12.16
N LEU A 105 -3.98 -12.96 -11.00
CA LEU A 105 -3.43 -14.30 -10.81
C LEU A 105 -4.46 -15.43 -11.04
N GLY A 106 -5.71 -15.11 -11.39
CA GLY A 106 -6.75 -16.11 -11.62
C GLY A 106 -7.20 -16.84 -10.35
N CYS A 107 -7.13 -16.16 -9.20
CA CYS A 107 -7.56 -16.65 -7.88
C CYS A 107 -8.82 -15.91 -7.39
N PRO A 108 -9.99 -16.11 -8.03
CA PRO A 108 -11.18 -15.28 -7.81
C PRO A 108 -11.79 -15.41 -6.41
N GLU A 109 -11.64 -16.55 -5.73
CA GLU A 109 -12.12 -16.73 -4.35
C GLU A 109 -11.34 -15.84 -3.37
N ALA A 110 -10.01 -15.81 -3.51
CA ALA A 110 -9.14 -14.96 -2.69
C ALA A 110 -9.40 -13.48 -3.00
N ALA A 111 -9.57 -13.13 -4.29
CA ALA A 111 -9.93 -11.79 -4.72
C ALA A 111 -11.24 -11.32 -4.07
N ARG A 112 -12.30 -12.15 -4.10
CA ARG A 112 -13.60 -11.82 -3.47
C ARG A 112 -13.50 -11.67 -1.95
N SER A 113 -12.69 -12.51 -1.29
CA SER A 113 -12.47 -12.39 0.16
C SER A 113 -11.87 -11.03 0.53
N HIS A 114 -10.79 -10.63 -0.16
CA HIS A 114 -10.15 -9.35 0.07
C HIS A 114 -11.03 -8.16 -0.35
N LEU A 115 -11.79 -8.29 -1.44
CA LEU A 115 -12.75 -7.27 -1.87
C LEU A 115 -13.84 -7.03 -0.83
N GLY A 116 -14.32 -8.09 -0.16
CA GLY A 116 -15.24 -7.98 0.97
C GLY A 116 -14.66 -7.20 2.15
N ARG A 117 -13.38 -7.45 2.48
CA ARG A 117 -12.65 -6.69 3.52
C ARG A 117 -12.46 -5.23 3.12
N ALA A 118 -12.12 -4.96 1.86
CA ALA A 118 -12.00 -3.60 1.33
C ALA A 118 -13.31 -2.82 1.46
N ARG A 119 -14.43 -3.46 1.10
CA ARG A 119 -15.78 -2.86 1.23
C ARG A 119 -16.13 -2.54 2.67
N SER A 120 -15.97 -3.49 3.58
CA SER A 120 -16.30 -3.28 5.00
C SER A 120 -15.46 -2.14 5.59
N ALA A 121 -14.16 -2.08 5.28
CA ALA A 121 -13.31 -0.98 5.72
C ALA A 121 -13.73 0.37 5.09
N ALA A 122 -14.20 0.38 3.84
CA ALA A 122 -14.60 1.59 3.14
C ALA A 122 -15.88 2.23 3.70
N GLU A 123 -16.69 1.50 4.48
CA GLU A 123 -17.86 2.05 5.18
C GLU A 123 -17.48 3.18 6.15
N GLY A 124 -16.29 3.10 6.75
CA GLY A 124 -15.77 4.11 7.67
C GLY A 124 -15.08 5.31 7.01
N LEU A 125 -14.89 5.31 5.68
CA LEU A 125 -14.24 6.42 5.00
C LEU A 125 -15.16 7.64 4.89
N PRO A 126 -14.62 8.87 4.96
CA PRO A 126 -15.38 10.07 4.61
C PRO A 126 -15.87 10.01 3.15
N TYR A 127 -16.92 10.77 2.85
CA TYR A 127 -17.40 11.01 1.48
C TYR A 127 -16.59 12.13 0.82
N ASP A 128 -15.27 12.00 0.83
CA ASP A 128 -14.34 12.91 0.19
C ASP A 128 -13.80 12.31 -1.13
N GLY A 129 -12.89 13.03 -1.78
CA GLY A 129 -12.31 12.58 -3.04
C GLY A 129 -11.49 11.28 -2.92
N HIS A 130 -10.97 10.95 -1.73
CA HIS A 130 -10.28 9.68 -1.53
C HIS A 130 -11.29 8.54 -1.35
N GLY A 131 -12.22 8.67 -0.41
CA GLY A 131 -13.23 7.66 -0.14
C GLY A 131 -14.17 7.41 -1.32
N THR A 132 -14.42 8.40 -2.16
CA THR A 132 -15.21 8.22 -3.40
C THR A 132 -14.46 7.33 -4.39
N ARG A 133 -13.18 7.64 -4.65
CA ARG A 133 -12.33 6.86 -5.57
C ARG A 133 -12.18 5.41 -5.14
N VAL A 134 -11.96 5.16 -3.85
CA VAL A 134 -11.87 3.79 -3.30
C VAL A 134 -13.17 3.01 -3.55
N ARG A 135 -14.33 3.61 -3.27
CA ARG A 135 -15.64 2.95 -3.47
C ARG A 135 -15.95 2.70 -4.94
N GLU A 136 -15.52 3.59 -5.83
CA GLU A 136 -15.64 3.39 -7.28
C GLU A 136 -14.76 2.23 -7.75
N ALA A 137 -13.51 2.17 -7.30
CA ALA A 137 -12.60 1.09 -7.67
C ALA A 137 -13.06 -0.28 -7.12
N ILE A 138 -13.59 -0.34 -5.90
CA ILE A 138 -14.24 -1.54 -5.34
C ILE A 138 -15.37 -2.03 -6.25
N ARG A 139 -16.28 -1.13 -6.66
CA ARG A 139 -17.40 -1.48 -7.55
C ARG A 139 -16.93 -1.95 -8.93
N SER A 140 -15.88 -1.33 -9.46
CA SER A 140 -15.30 -1.73 -10.74
C SER A 140 -14.68 -3.13 -10.69
N LEU A 141 -13.93 -3.44 -9.62
CA LEU A 141 -13.34 -4.77 -9.47
C LEU A 141 -14.41 -5.84 -9.22
N GLU A 142 -15.44 -5.51 -8.44
CA GLU A 142 -16.58 -6.41 -8.20
C GLU A 142 -17.25 -6.83 -9.51
N ALA A 143 -17.56 -5.86 -10.38
CA ALA A 143 -18.17 -6.13 -11.68
C ALA A 143 -17.31 -7.02 -12.59
N GLY A 144 -15.98 -6.92 -12.47
CA GLY A 144 -15.04 -7.75 -13.22
C GLY A 144 -14.88 -9.18 -12.69
N LEU A 145 -15.34 -9.46 -11.47
CA LEU A 145 -15.29 -10.78 -10.82
C LEU A 145 -16.63 -11.54 -10.89
N GLU A 146 -17.67 -10.93 -11.45
CA GLU A 146 -18.93 -11.62 -11.74
C GLU A 146 -18.73 -12.67 -12.86
N PRO A 147 -19.36 -13.85 -12.73
CA PRO A 147 -19.18 -14.97 -13.66
C PRO A 147 -19.78 -14.74 -15.06
#